data_AF-A0A2V8G111-F1
#
_entry.id   AF-A0A2V8G111-F1
#
_cell.length_a   1.000
_cell.length_b   1.000
_cell.length_c   1.000
_cell.angle_alpha   90.00
_cell.angle_beta   90.00
_cell.angle_gamma   90.00
#
_symmetry.space_group_name_H-M   'P 1'
#
loop_
_entity.id
_entity.type
_entity.pdbx_description
1 polymer ?
#
loop_
_entity_poly.entity_id
_entity_poly.type
_entity_poly.pdbx_seq_one_letter_code
_entity_poly.pdbx_strand_id
1 'polypeptide(L)'
;MSHDCGTLRDGDMRHLITLILIITAQNPQPPPADPARFNTEIVVTPERGETPRSLVPASTVVIDAASLQALPVVHPSEIVSFLPGFNVARPQFYAGRPVVSARGFFGGGEAEYILLLVDGVPIADVESGLIDWSVIPASSIRRIEAFRGPGAALYGDSAVGGVIQILTNRPAGGELTATGGSFRTFTADGTYGRRSPHVGFNLSGAARRTDGGFGRRRQRGRRRPRVFLALERDG
;
A
#
# COMPACT_ATOMS: atom_id res chain seq x y z
N MET A 1 85.43 34.19 4.52
CA MET A 1 84.87 32.82 4.49
C MET A 1 84.41 32.49 5.89
N SER A 2 83.09 32.37 6.05
CA SER A 2 82.35 32.25 7.30
C SER A 2 82.42 30.83 7.87
N HIS A 3 82.71 30.73 9.16
CA HIS A 3 82.46 29.56 10.00
C HIS A 3 81.35 29.87 11.01
N ASP A 4 80.49 28.86 11.17
CA ASP A 4 79.79 28.40 12.38
C ASP A 4 78.73 29.21 13.14
N CYS A 5 77.54 28.60 13.14
CA CYS A 5 76.89 27.91 14.27
C CYS A 5 76.55 28.69 15.57
N GLY A 6 75.23 28.80 15.79
CA GLY A 6 74.59 28.64 17.10
C GLY A 6 74.02 29.90 17.76
N THR A 7 72.70 29.93 18.00
CA THR A 7 71.97 30.43 19.20
C THR A 7 70.49 30.70 18.82
N LEU A 8 69.51 29.92 19.29
CA LEU A 8 68.76 30.00 20.56
C LEU A 8 67.96 31.31 20.76
N ARG A 9 66.63 31.25 20.57
CA ARG A 9 65.57 31.59 21.55
C ARG A 9 64.31 32.15 20.88
N ASP A 10 63.19 31.52 21.21
CA ASP A 10 61.90 32.11 21.58
C ASP A 10 60.97 30.90 21.79
N GLY A 11 60.23 30.71 22.87
CA GLY A 11 59.71 31.62 23.86
C GLY A 11 58.30 31.11 24.17
N ASP A 12 58.10 30.60 25.38
CA ASP A 12 56.80 30.39 26.03
C ASP A 12 55.72 29.53 25.32
N MET A 13 55.95 28.21 25.27
CA MET A 13 54.86 27.24 25.15
C MET A 13 54.22 27.00 26.52
N ARG A 14 53.45 28.01 26.95
CA ARG A 14 52.73 28.08 28.21
C ARG A 14 51.34 27.45 28.10
N HIS A 15 51.18 26.36 28.85
CA HIS A 15 49.97 26.00 29.62
C HIS A 15 48.72 25.43 28.92
N LEU A 16 48.12 24.49 29.67
CA LEU A 16 46.78 23.88 29.54
C LEU A 16 46.63 22.73 28.51
N ILE A 17 47.19 21.57 28.86
CA ILE A 17 46.56 20.30 28.50
C ILE A 17 45.35 20.13 29.43
N THR A 18 44.18 20.61 28.99
CA THR A 18 42.92 20.41 29.70
C THR A 18 42.42 19.00 29.43
N LEU A 19 42.43 18.19 30.50
CA LEU A 19 41.89 16.84 30.60
C LEU A 19 40.37 16.86 30.32
N ILE A 20 39.94 16.40 29.14
CA ILE A 20 38.51 16.20 28.83
C ILE A 20 38.07 14.88 29.45
N LEU A 21 37.34 14.98 30.56
CA LEU A 21 36.63 13.88 31.21
C LEU A 21 35.42 13.50 30.35
N ILE A 22 35.52 12.42 29.57
CA ILE A 22 34.38 11.84 28.84
C ILE A 22 33.51 11.13 29.87
N ILE A 23 32.46 11.79 30.36
CA ILE A 23 31.37 11.13 31.08
C ILE A 23 30.59 10.33 30.04
N THR A 24 30.79 9.02 30.00
CA THR A 24 29.88 8.12 29.30
C THR A 24 28.57 8.09 30.07
N ALA A 25 27.60 8.89 29.65
CA ALA A 25 26.21 8.68 30.07
C ALA A 25 25.81 7.29 29.57
N GLN A 26 25.78 6.30 30.47
CA GLN A 26 25.19 5.00 30.20
C GLN A 26 23.71 5.24 29.93
N ASN A 27 23.35 5.34 28.65
CA ASN A 27 21.96 5.39 28.24
C ASN A 27 21.34 4.05 28.67
N PRO A 28 20.35 4.03 29.60
CA PRO A 28 19.76 2.78 30.05
C PRO A 28 19.20 2.06 28.83
N GLN A 29 19.70 0.86 28.56
CA GLN A 29 19.18 0.05 27.48
C GLN A 29 17.70 -0.20 27.78
N PRO A 30 16.78 0.10 26.84
CA PRO A 30 15.39 -0.27 27.02
C PRO A 30 15.34 -1.79 27.28
N PRO A 31 14.49 -2.24 28.22
CA PRO A 31 14.38 -3.66 28.54
C PRO A 31 14.14 -4.47 27.25
N PRO A 32 14.60 -5.74 27.20
CA PRO A 32 14.35 -6.61 26.07
C PRO A 32 12.87 -6.55 25.69
N ALA A 33 12.57 -6.23 24.44
CA ALA A 33 11.21 -6.24 23.94
C ALA A 33 10.61 -7.63 24.19
N ASP A 34 9.46 -7.67 24.88
CA ASP A 34 8.63 -8.86 24.99
C ASP A 34 8.47 -9.45 23.58
N PRO A 35 8.74 -10.75 23.33
CA PRO A 35 8.58 -11.33 22.01
C PRO A 35 7.21 -10.96 21.49
N ALA A 36 7.17 -10.34 20.30
CA ALA A 36 5.94 -9.90 19.65
C ALA A 36 4.91 -11.02 19.74
N ARG A 37 3.95 -10.87 20.65
CA ARG A 37 2.79 -11.76 20.67
C ARG A 37 2.04 -11.43 19.41
N PHE A 38 2.10 -12.33 18.44
CA PHE A 38 1.23 -12.27 17.27
C PHE A 38 -0.21 -12.43 17.77
N ASN A 39 -0.87 -11.30 18.07
CA ASN A 39 -2.29 -11.35 18.35
C ASN A 39 -2.97 -11.76 17.04
N THR A 40 -3.45 -13.00 16.98
CA THR A 40 -4.10 -13.58 15.79
C THR A 40 -5.56 -13.11 15.67
N GLU A 41 -5.92 -12.06 16.40
CA GLU A 41 -7.18 -11.35 16.25
C GLU A 41 -7.13 -10.43 15.03
N ILE A 42 -6.81 -11.03 13.89
CA ILE A 42 -7.09 -10.40 12.61
C ILE A 42 -8.52 -10.77 12.28
N VAL A 43 -9.39 -9.82 12.53
CA VAL A 43 -10.74 -9.82 12.01
C VAL A 43 -10.66 -9.80 10.49
N VAL A 44 -11.28 -10.79 9.87
CA VAL A 44 -11.49 -10.86 8.44
C VAL A 44 -12.99 -10.69 8.18
N THR A 45 -13.33 -10.13 7.02
CA THR A 45 -14.73 -9.89 6.61
C THR A 45 -15.24 -10.87 5.54
N PRO A 46 -15.01 -12.21 5.63
CA PRO A 46 -15.51 -13.12 4.62
C PRO A 46 -17.03 -13.30 4.73
N GLU A 47 -17.66 -13.02 5.87
CA GLU A 47 -19.10 -13.22 6.13
C GLU A 47 -19.90 -11.92 6.28
N ARG A 48 -19.39 -10.79 5.76
CA ARG A 48 -19.96 -9.43 6.00
C ARG A 48 -20.00 -9.02 7.48
N GLY A 49 -19.29 -9.72 8.35
CA GLY A 49 -19.15 -9.43 9.77
C GLY A 49 -17.71 -9.60 10.23
N GLU A 50 -17.40 -9.04 11.39
CA GLU A 50 -16.08 -9.14 12.01
C GLU A 50 -15.89 -10.54 12.63
N THR A 51 -15.24 -11.46 11.91
CA THR A 51 -14.97 -12.81 12.42
C THR A 51 -13.47 -13.04 12.62
N PRO A 52 -13.02 -13.53 13.79
CA PRO A 52 -11.63 -13.93 13.98
C PRO A 52 -11.21 -14.95 12.92
N ARG A 53 -10.03 -14.75 12.33
CA ARG A 53 -9.51 -15.64 11.27
C ARG A 53 -9.51 -17.12 11.63
N SER A 54 -9.32 -17.47 12.90
CA SER A 54 -9.31 -18.84 13.41
C SER A 54 -10.65 -19.56 13.30
N LEU A 55 -11.76 -18.80 13.23
CA LEU A 55 -13.12 -19.32 13.18
C LEU A 55 -13.68 -19.37 11.76
N VAL A 56 -12.97 -18.80 10.78
CA VAL A 56 -13.39 -18.81 9.39
C VAL A 56 -13.01 -20.15 8.74
N PRO A 57 -13.98 -20.94 8.25
CA PRO A 57 -13.73 -22.26 7.64
C PRO A 57 -13.23 -22.13 6.19
N ALA A 58 -12.32 -21.18 5.95
CA ALA A 58 -11.97 -20.72 4.62
C ALA A 58 -10.52 -20.23 4.57
N SER A 59 -9.90 -20.32 3.39
CA SER A 59 -8.51 -19.88 3.22
C SER A 59 -8.44 -18.36 3.06
N THR A 60 -8.22 -17.67 4.17
CA THR A 60 -8.11 -16.21 4.22
C THR A 60 -6.66 -15.75 4.37
N VAL A 61 -6.32 -14.63 3.75
CA VAL A 61 -5.04 -13.92 3.92
C VAL A 61 -5.32 -12.46 4.22
N VAL A 62 -4.45 -11.86 5.04
CA VAL A 62 -4.51 -10.44 5.35
C VAL A 62 -3.13 -9.83 5.18
N ILE A 63 -3.06 -8.70 4.49
CA ILE A 63 -1.89 -7.84 4.39
C ILE A 63 -2.22 -6.53 5.09
N ASP A 64 -1.53 -6.25 6.19
CA ASP A 64 -1.73 -5.05 7.00
C ASP A 64 -0.94 -3.84 6.46
N ALA A 65 -1.17 -2.67 7.05
CA ALA A 65 -0.55 -1.42 6.62
C ALA A 65 0.99 -1.48 6.70
N ALA A 66 1.55 -2.11 7.74
CA ALA A 66 2.99 -2.22 7.90
C ALA A 66 3.62 -3.08 6.80
N SER A 67 2.98 -4.20 6.46
CA SER A 67 3.40 -5.06 5.36
C SER A 67 3.26 -4.34 4.02
N LEU A 68 2.15 -3.62 3.79
CA LEU A 68 1.92 -2.85 2.56
C LEU A 68 3.00 -1.79 2.33
N GLN A 69 3.44 -1.09 3.38
CA GLN A 69 4.50 -0.07 3.30
C GLN A 69 5.87 -0.66 2.94
N ALA A 70 6.11 -1.93 3.29
CA ALA A 70 7.35 -2.63 2.94
C ALA A 70 7.35 -3.18 1.50
N LEU A 71 6.19 -3.24 0.83
CA LEU A 71 6.10 -3.77 -0.53
C LEU A 71 6.58 -2.75 -1.57
N PRO A 72 7.43 -3.15 -2.53
CA PRO A 72 7.89 -2.27 -3.61
C PRO A 72 6.83 -2.18 -4.73
N VAL A 73 5.62 -1.78 -4.39
CA VAL A 73 4.48 -1.76 -5.31
C VAL A 73 4.22 -0.36 -5.84
N VAL A 74 4.10 -0.24 -7.17
CA VAL A 74 3.80 1.03 -7.85
C VAL A 74 2.34 1.08 -8.29
N HIS A 75 1.74 -0.08 -8.56
CA HIS A 75 0.34 -0.18 -8.97
C HIS A 75 -0.44 -1.06 -8.00
N PRO A 76 -1.61 -0.64 -7.50
CA PRO A 76 -2.36 -1.35 -6.45
C PRO A 76 -2.70 -2.82 -6.83
N SER A 77 -2.88 -3.10 -8.12
CA SER A 77 -3.09 -4.48 -8.58
C SER A 77 -1.90 -5.41 -8.30
N GLU A 78 -0.67 -4.90 -8.19
CA GLU A 78 0.53 -5.71 -7.93
C GLU A 78 0.53 -6.26 -6.50
N ILE A 79 -0.18 -5.62 -5.58
CA ILE A 79 -0.31 -6.11 -4.20
C ILE A 79 -0.96 -7.50 -4.19
N VAL A 80 -1.91 -7.74 -5.11
CA VAL A 80 -2.60 -9.02 -5.24
C VAL A 80 -1.65 -10.17 -5.58
N SER A 81 -0.53 -9.90 -6.26
CA SER A 81 0.48 -10.92 -6.57
C SER A 81 1.21 -11.44 -5.32
N PHE A 82 1.13 -10.74 -4.19
CA PHE A 82 1.66 -11.20 -2.90
C PHE A 82 0.64 -12.02 -2.11
N LEU A 83 -0.62 -12.07 -2.54
CA LEU A 83 -1.63 -12.94 -1.95
C LEU A 83 -1.43 -14.37 -2.47
N PRO A 84 -1.19 -15.37 -1.59
CA PRO A 84 -0.95 -16.73 -2.04
C PRO A 84 -2.09 -17.24 -2.92
N GLY A 85 -1.82 -17.90 -4.05
CA GLY A 85 -2.84 -18.51 -4.92
C GLY A 85 -3.74 -17.54 -5.69
N PHE A 86 -3.47 -16.23 -5.61
CA PHE A 86 -3.93 -15.25 -6.59
C PHE A 86 -2.83 -14.98 -7.61
N ASN A 87 -3.22 -14.58 -8.80
CA ASN A 87 -2.30 -14.14 -9.84
C ASN A 87 -2.89 -12.93 -10.57
N VAL A 88 -2.03 -12.01 -10.97
CA VAL A 88 -2.40 -10.85 -11.78
C VAL A 88 -1.73 -10.94 -13.15
N ALA A 89 -2.55 -11.01 -14.18
CA ALA A 89 -2.13 -10.98 -15.57
C ALA A 89 -2.46 -9.62 -16.20
N ARG A 90 -1.69 -9.21 -17.21
CA ARG A 90 -1.94 -7.97 -17.99
C ARG A 90 -2.08 -8.29 -19.47
N PRO A 91 -3.15 -9.00 -19.88
CA PRO A 91 -3.31 -9.42 -21.26
C PRO A 91 -3.46 -8.23 -22.22
N GLN A 92 -2.89 -8.36 -23.42
CA GLN A 92 -3.01 -7.34 -24.48
C GLN A 92 -4.46 -7.08 -24.92
N PHE A 93 -5.32 -8.10 -24.89
CA PHE A 93 -6.72 -7.95 -25.33
C PHE A 93 -7.57 -7.07 -24.41
N TYR A 94 -7.16 -6.83 -23.16
CA TYR A 94 -7.76 -5.81 -22.28
C TYR A 94 -6.96 -4.52 -22.23
N ALA A 95 -6.23 -4.19 -23.30
CA ALA A 95 -5.37 -3.01 -23.36
C ALA A 95 -4.35 -2.92 -22.21
N GLY A 96 -3.90 -4.07 -21.69
CA GLY A 96 -2.96 -4.16 -20.57
C GLY A 96 -3.56 -3.89 -19.19
N ARG A 97 -4.89 -3.84 -19.07
CA ARG A 97 -5.57 -3.78 -17.76
C ARG A 97 -5.26 -5.04 -16.96
N PRO A 98 -5.00 -4.92 -15.64
CA PRO A 98 -4.81 -6.08 -14.79
C PRO A 98 -6.09 -6.91 -14.69
N VAL A 99 -5.95 -8.23 -14.82
CA VAL A 99 -6.98 -9.24 -14.58
C VAL A 99 -6.51 -10.11 -13.42
N VAL A 100 -7.40 -10.34 -12.46
CA VAL A 100 -7.08 -11.18 -11.31
C VAL A 100 -7.64 -12.56 -11.54
N SER A 101 -6.86 -13.57 -11.16
CA SER A 101 -7.29 -14.96 -11.11
C SER A 101 -6.96 -15.57 -9.76
N ALA A 102 -7.74 -16.55 -9.34
CA ALA A 102 -7.41 -17.39 -8.19
C ALA A 102 -7.52 -18.85 -8.60
N ARG A 103 -6.45 -19.63 -8.39
CA ARG A 103 -6.39 -21.06 -8.79
C ARG A 103 -6.79 -21.33 -10.25
N GLY A 104 -6.51 -20.40 -11.16
CA GLY A 104 -6.87 -20.51 -12.58
C GLY A 104 -8.30 -20.10 -12.93
N PHE A 105 -9.13 -19.73 -11.94
CA PHE A 105 -10.44 -19.13 -12.19
C PHE A 105 -10.28 -17.63 -12.47
N PHE A 106 -10.77 -17.20 -13.63
CA PHE A 106 -10.89 -15.80 -14.03
C PHE A 106 -12.02 -15.64 -15.06
N GLY A 107 -12.58 -14.44 -15.19
CA GLY A 107 -13.78 -14.20 -16.00
C GLY A 107 -13.63 -14.44 -17.50
N GLY A 108 -12.41 -14.58 -18.03
CA GLY A 108 -12.19 -15.04 -19.41
C GLY A 108 -12.71 -14.16 -20.55
N GLY A 109 -13.35 -13.02 -20.27
CA GLY A 109 -14.11 -12.22 -21.25
C GLY A 109 -15.49 -11.80 -20.75
N GLU A 110 -15.94 -12.40 -19.66
CA GLU A 110 -17.19 -12.14 -18.95
C GLU A 110 -16.90 -11.57 -17.54
N ALA A 111 -17.92 -11.52 -16.67
CA ALA A 111 -17.80 -11.05 -15.29
C ALA A 111 -16.58 -11.67 -14.57
N GLU A 112 -15.80 -10.84 -13.86
CA GLU A 112 -14.65 -11.34 -13.10
C GLU A 112 -15.15 -12.34 -12.04
N TYR A 113 -14.59 -13.56 -12.02
CA TYR A 113 -14.88 -14.56 -10.97
C TYR A 113 -14.18 -14.27 -9.64
N ILE A 114 -13.49 -13.14 -9.54
CA ILE A 114 -12.90 -12.62 -8.32
C ILE A 114 -13.59 -11.31 -7.97
N LEU A 115 -14.39 -11.31 -6.92
CA LEU A 115 -15.07 -10.10 -6.48
C LEU A 115 -14.07 -9.19 -5.79
N LEU A 116 -13.85 -8.00 -6.34
CA LEU A 116 -13.06 -6.96 -5.69
C LEU A 116 -13.98 -5.92 -5.06
N LEU A 117 -13.80 -5.73 -3.75
CA LEU A 117 -14.50 -4.77 -2.93
C LEU A 117 -13.54 -3.68 -2.45
N VAL A 118 -14.00 -2.44 -2.41
CA VAL A 118 -13.36 -1.34 -1.70
C VAL A 118 -14.32 -0.88 -0.62
N ASP A 119 -13.92 -1.03 0.64
CA ASP A 119 -14.75 -0.73 1.81
C ASP A 119 -16.17 -1.33 1.72
N GLY A 120 -16.28 -2.61 1.33
CA GLY A 120 -17.55 -3.31 1.14
C GLY A 120 -18.27 -3.07 -0.19
N VAL A 121 -17.81 -2.14 -1.03
CA VAL A 121 -18.47 -1.79 -2.30
C VAL A 121 -17.79 -2.47 -3.49
N PRO A 122 -18.52 -3.21 -4.35
CA PRO A 122 -17.98 -3.74 -5.61
C PRO A 122 -17.51 -2.61 -6.53
N ILE A 123 -16.31 -2.75 -7.08
CA ILE A 123 -15.71 -1.75 -7.99
C ILE A 123 -15.52 -2.27 -9.42
N ALA A 124 -15.97 -3.49 -9.69
CA ALA A 124 -16.05 -4.02 -11.03
C ALA A 124 -17.01 -3.18 -11.88
N ASP A 125 -16.64 -2.93 -13.14
CA ASP A 125 -17.53 -2.28 -14.10
C ASP A 125 -18.74 -3.18 -14.40
N VAL A 126 -19.95 -2.61 -14.38
CA VAL A 126 -21.20 -3.40 -14.46
C VAL A 126 -21.39 -4.03 -15.85
N GLU A 127 -20.86 -3.38 -16.90
CA GLU A 127 -21.00 -3.85 -18.28
C GLU A 127 -19.90 -4.86 -18.63
N SER A 128 -18.65 -4.54 -18.32
CA SER A 128 -17.49 -5.35 -18.72
C SER A 128 -17.00 -6.32 -17.65
N GLY A 129 -17.44 -6.20 -16.40
CA GLY A 129 -16.91 -6.94 -15.25
C GLY A 129 -15.50 -6.53 -14.84
N LEU A 130 -14.74 -5.85 -15.71
CA LEU A 130 -13.34 -5.55 -15.50
C LEU A 130 -13.13 -4.44 -14.46
N ILE A 131 -12.10 -4.58 -13.64
CA ILE A 131 -11.76 -3.64 -12.58
C ILE A 131 -10.87 -2.50 -13.11
N ASP A 132 -11.20 -1.25 -12.78
CA ASP A 132 -10.29 -0.10 -12.97
C ASP A 132 -9.47 0.15 -11.69
N TRP A 133 -8.36 -0.57 -11.56
CA TRP A 133 -7.45 -0.46 -10.42
C TRP A 133 -6.87 0.95 -10.20
N SER A 134 -6.94 1.85 -11.19
CA SER A 134 -6.40 3.21 -11.05
C SER A 134 -7.23 4.10 -10.13
N VAL A 135 -8.45 3.69 -9.79
CA VAL A 135 -9.32 4.43 -8.86
C VAL A 135 -8.94 4.23 -7.40
N ILE A 136 -8.04 3.29 -7.10
CA ILE A 136 -7.57 2.99 -5.74
C ILE A 136 -6.14 3.51 -5.60
N PRO A 137 -5.90 4.65 -4.93
CA PRO A 137 -4.54 5.06 -4.60
C PRO A 137 -3.89 4.00 -3.69
N ALA A 138 -2.71 3.49 -4.06
CA ALA A 138 -2.03 2.47 -3.25
C ALA A 138 -1.69 2.98 -1.83
N SER A 139 -1.36 4.27 -1.71
CA SER A 139 -1.15 5.00 -0.45
C SER A 139 -2.39 5.01 0.47
N SER A 140 -3.59 5.00 -0.13
CA SER A 140 -4.83 5.00 0.62
C SER A 140 -5.20 3.63 1.17
N ILE A 141 -4.49 2.56 0.79
CA ILE A 141 -4.82 1.20 1.24
C ILE A 141 -4.29 1.00 2.65
N ARG A 142 -5.22 0.74 3.58
CA ARG A 142 -4.91 0.41 4.98
C ARG A 142 -4.61 -1.08 5.15
N ARG A 143 -5.44 -1.90 4.52
CA ARG A 143 -5.42 -3.36 4.71
C ARG A 143 -6.06 -4.01 3.50
N ILE A 144 -5.51 -5.15 3.10
CA ILE A 144 -6.16 -6.04 2.14
C ILE A 144 -6.50 -7.33 2.84
N GLU A 145 -7.75 -7.73 2.74
CA GLU A 145 -8.25 -9.02 3.16
C GLU A 145 -8.63 -9.78 1.90
N ALA A 146 -8.25 -11.05 1.80
CA ALA A 146 -8.68 -11.87 0.69
C ALA A 146 -9.08 -13.25 1.16
N PHE A 147 -10.14 -13.76 0.54
CA PHE A 147 -10.66 -15.09 0.72
C PHE A 147 -10.57 -15.84 -0.62
N ARG A 148 -10.02 -17.06 -0.58
CA ARG A 148 -9.88 -17.94 -1.75
C ARG A 148 -10.86 -19.10 -1.67
N GLY A 149 -11.72 -19.21 -2.69
CA GLY A 149 -12.73 -20.25 -2.77
C GLY A 149 -14.11 -19.71 -3.12
N PRO A 150 -15.13 -20.60 -3.13
CA PRO A 150 -16.48 -20.23 -3.54
C PRO A 150 -17.13 -19.31 -2.50
N GLY A 151 -17.15 -18.01 -2.81
CA GLY A 151 -17.84 -16.97 -2.03
C GLY A 151 -19.25 -16.67 -2.53
N ALA A 152 -19.72 -17.39 -3.55
CA ALA A 152 -20.95 -17.05 -4.26
C ALA A 152 -22.21 -17.08 -3.39
N ALA A 153 -22.24 -17.90 -2.34
CA ALA A 153 -23.35 -17.94 -1.38
C ALA A 153 -23.54 -16.60 -0.63
N LEU A 154 -22.48 -15.82 -0.42
CA LEU A 154 -22.49 -14.58 0.35
C LEU A 154 -22.38 -13.33 -0.53
N TYR A 155 -21.78 -13.46 -1.71
CA TYR A 155 -21.37 -12.35 -2.55
C TYR A 155 -21.91 -12.42 -3.99
N GLY A 156 -22.61 -13.49 -4.37
CA GLY A 156 -23.17 -13.64 -5.72
C GLY A 156 -22.19 -14.25 -6.73
N ASP A 157 -22.59 -14.27 -8.00
CA ASP A 157 -21.89 -14.98 -9.09
C ASP A 157 -20.43 -14.54 -9.28
N SER A 158 -20.09 -13.29 -8.95
CA SER A 158 -18.76 -12.75 -9.19
C SER A 158 -17.71 -13.23 -8.16
N ALA A 159 -18.11 -14.02 -7.16
CA ALA A 159 -17.24 -14.50 -6.08
C ALA A 159 -16.91 -16.01 -6.18
N VAL A 160 -16.97 -16.61 -7.38
CA VAL A 160 -16.71 -18.06 -7.58
C VAL A 160 -15.26 -18.45 -7.24
N GLY A 161 -14.28 -17.65 -7.64
CA GLY A 161 -12.87 -17.90 -7.38
C GLY A 161 -12.38 -17.33 -6.04
N GLY A 162 -13.06 -16.30 -5.55
CA GLY A 162 -12.75 -15.67 -4.27
C GLY A 162 -13.23 -14.23 -4.17
N VAL A 163 -12.86 -13.60 -3.06
CA VAL A 163 -13.16 -12.20 -2.75
C VAL A 163 -11.88 -11.52 -2.29
N ILE A 164 -11.64 -10.31 -2.79
CA ILE A 164 -10.58 -9.43 -2.32
C ILE A 164 -11.26 -8.17 -1.79
N GLN A 165 -11.05 -7.86 -0.53
CA GLN A 165 -11.52 -6.67 0.15
C GLN A 165 -10.34 -5.75 0.41
N ILE A 166 -10.37 -4.59 -0.24
CA ILE A 166 -9.46 -3.49 0.03
C ILE A 166 -10.15 -2.59 1.05
N LEU A 167 -9.50 -2.38 2.20
CA LEU A 167 -9.92 -1.40 3.18
C LEU A 167 -9.04 -0.17 3.04
N THR A 168 -9.66 0.99 2.88
CA THR A 168 -8.91 2.24 2.76
C THR A 168 -8.68 2.91 4.12
N ASN A 169 -7.66 3.76 4.17
CA ASN A 169 -7.46 4.72 5.23
C ASN A 169 -8.56 5.78 5.12
N ARG A 170 -9.21 6.07 6.25
CA ARG A 170 -10.15 7.19 6.37
C ARG A 170 -9.45 8.30 7.14
N PRO A 171 -8.54 9.07 6.52
CA PRO A 171 -7.83 10.12 7.22
C PRO A 171 -8.83 11.14 7.76
N ALA A 172 -8.62 11.60 8.98
CA ALA A 172 -9.24 12.82 9.48
C ALA A 172 -8.29 13.98 9.12
N GLY A 173 -8.49 14.56 7.93
CA GLY A 173 -7.56 15.51 7.33
C GLY A 173 -7.18 15.10 5.91
N GLY A 174 -6.11 15.71 5.38
CA GLY A 174 -5.61 15.47 4.03
C GLY A 174 -4.23 14.84 4.02
N GLU A 175 -4.01 13.93 3.08
CA GLU A 175 -2.71 13.34 2.77
C GLU A 175 -2.43 13.49 1.27
N LEU A 176 -1.18 13.79 0.92
CA LEU A 176 -0.73 13.93 -0.46
C LEU A 176 0.59 13.19 -0.62
N THR A 177 0.65 12.25 -1.58
CA THR A 177 1.84 11.51 -1.94
C THR A 177 2.26 11.85 -3.36
N ALA A 178 3.56 12.00 -3.59
CA ALA A 178 4.13 12.16 -4.91
C ALA A 178 5.36 11.25 -5.06
N THR A 179 5.40 10.50 -6.15
CA THR A 179 6.42 9.48 -6.40
C THR A 179 7.00 9.64 -7.80
N GLY A 180 8.33 9.69 -7.89
CA GLY A 180 9.08 9.67 -9.14
C GLY A 180 9.75 8.31 -9.38
N GLY A 181 9.91 7.91 -10.64
CA GLY A 181 10.59 6.67 -10.99
C GLY A 181 11.07 6.60 -12.44
N SER A 182 11.69 5.47 -12.79
CA SER A 182 12.19 5.15 -14.14
C SER A 182 11.10 5.27 -15.21
N PHE A 183 11.50 5.41 -16.49
CA PHE A 183 10.59 5.64 -17.62
C PHE A 183 9.77 6.94 -17.49
N ARG A 184 10.37 8.00 -16.94
CA ARG A 184 9.70 9.28 -16.66
C ARG A 184 8.39 9.09 -15.90
N THR A 185 8.40 8.14 -14.95
CA THR A 185 7.22 7.86 -14.14
C THR A 185 7.08 8.95 -13.09
N PHE A 186 5.91 9.57 -13.05
CA PHE A 186 5.49 10.48 -12.01
C PHE A 186 4.07 10.11 -11.61
N THR A 187 3.89 9.80 -10.34
CA THR A 187 2.58 9.52 -9.73
C THR A 187 2.34 10.56 -8.65
N ALA A 188 1.13 11.09 -8.58
CA ALA A 188 0.67 11.94 -7.50
C ALA A 188 -0.72 11.48 -7.09
N ASP A 189 -0.94 11.33 -5.80
CA ASP A 189 -2.22 10.93 -5.26
C ASP A 189 -2.49 11.67 -3.95
N GLY A 190 -3.77 11.82 -3.63
CA GLY A 190 -4.18 12.51 -2.43
C GLY A 190 -5.51 11.99 -1.93
N THR A 191 -5.67 12.06 -0.62
CA THR A 191 -6.90 11.73 0.08
C THR A 191 -7.25 12.84 1.05
N TYR A 192 -8.53 13.07 1.25
CA TYR A 192 -9.04 13.99 2.25
C TYR A 192 -10.30 13.39 2.87
N GLY A 193 -10.31 13.22 4.18
CA GLY A 193 -11.48 12.76 4.89
C GLY A 193 -11.84 13.68 6.04
N ARG A 194 -13.14 13.72 6.35
CA ARG A 194 -13.65 14.41 7.52
C ARG A 194 -14.71 13.52 8.16
N ARG A 195 -14.60 13.36 9.48
CA ARG A 195 -15.56 12.60 10.27
C ARG A 195 -16.17 13.51 11.34
N SER A 196 -17.50 13.55 11.36
CA SER A 196 -18.32 14.12 12.43
C SER A 196 -19.09 12.99 13.12
N PRO A 197 -19.70 13.21 14.29
CA PRO A 197 -20.40 12.15 15.04
C PRO A 197 -21.54 11.44 14.30
N HIS A 198 -22.11 12.05 13.26
CA HIS A 198 -23.26 11.51 12.51
C HIS A 198 -22.99 11.30 11.02
N VAL A 199 -21.89 11.85 10.50
CA VAL A 199 -21.57 11.87 9.07
C VAL A 199 -20.06 11.83 8.90
N GLY A 200 -19.59 10.87 8.11
CA GLY A 200 -18.24 10.84 7.58
C GLY A 200 -18.25 11.00 6.07
N PHE A 201 -17.22 11.64 5.52
CA PHE A 201 -16.93 11.55 4.09
C PHE A 201 -15.44 11.37 3.85
N ASN A 202 -15.12 10.70 2.76
CA ASN A 202 -13.77 10.58 2.24
C ASN A 202 -13.78 10.92 0.75
N LEU A 203 -12.72 11.60 0.33
CA LEU A 203 -12.43 12.00 -1.03
C LEU A 203 -11.03 11.51 -1.37
N SER A 204 -10.87 10.82 -2.49
CA SER A 204 -9.57 10.36 -2.97
C SER A 204 -9.39 10.66 -4.46
N GLY A 205 -8.14 10.79 -4.89
CA GLY A 205 -7.80 10.99 -6.30
C GLY A 205 -6.33 10.67 -6.57
N ALA A 206 -6.06 10.18 -7.78
CA ALA A 206 -4.72 9.85 -8.24
C ALA A 206 -4.49 10.25 -9.69
N ALA A 207 -3.25 10.60 -10.02
CA ALA A 207 -2.77 10.91 -11.36
C ALA A 207 -1.42 10.23 -11.58
N ARG A 208 -1.26 9.55 -12.71
CA ARG A 208 0.00 8.88 -13.08
C ARG A 208 0.37 9.22 -14.52
N ARG A 209 1.66 9.50 -14.72
CA ARG A 209 2.31 9.66 -16.02
C ARG A 209 3.51 8.72 -16.08
N THR A 210 3.67 7.98 -17.16
CA THR A 210 4.86 7.13 -17.39
C THR A 210 5.00 6.87 -18.89
N ASP A 211 6.22 6.70 -19.36
CA ASP A 211 6.51 6.31 -20.74
C ASP A 211 6.44 4.77 -20.94
N GLY A 212 6.42 4.00 -19.84
CA GLY A 212 6.33 2.55 -19.84
C GLY A 212 7.64 1.83 -20.21
N GLY A 213 7.74 0.54 -19.87
CA GLY A 213 8.95 -0.28 -20.05
C GLY A 213 8.99 -1.16 -21.29
N PHE A 214 7.97 -1.15 -22.15
CA PHE A 214 7.89 -2.00 -23.34
C PHE A 214 7.52 -1.23 -24.61
N GLY A 215 8.18 -1.60 -25.71
CA GLY A 215 8.28 -0.84 -26.95
C GLY A 215 6.96 -0.50 -27.64
N ARG A 216 6.95 0.73 -28.18
CA ARG A 216 6.04 1.27 -29.21
C ARG A 216 4.54 1.28 -28.89
N ARG A 217 4.15 2.14 -27.94
CA ARG A 217 3.15 3.19 -28.19
C ARG A 217 3.17 4.19 -27.05
N ARG A 218 3.29 5.49 -27.37
CA ARG A 218 3.02 6.57 -26.41
C ARG A 218 1.60 6.38 -25.87
N GLN A 219 1.44 5.79 -24.69
CA GLN A 219 0.22 5.94 -23.89
C GLN A 219 0.24 7.36 -23.34
N ARG A 220 -0.12 8.33 -24.18
CA ARG A 220 -0.41 9.70 -23.74
C ARG A 220 -1.80 9.70 -23.08
N GLY A 221 -1.93 8.99 -21.97
CA GLY A 221 -3.15 8.94 -21.18
C GLY A 221 -3.28 10.21 -20.35
N ARG A 222 -3.86 11.27 -20.92
CA ARG A 222 -4.39 12.37 -20.10
C ARG A 222 -5.74 11.91 -19.54
N ARG A 223 -5.72 11.13 -18.46
CA ARG A 223 -6.95 10.67 -17.80
C ARG A 223 -7.33 11.64 -16.69
N ARG A 224 -8.63 11.95 -16.66
CA ARG A 224 -9.22 13.01 -15.83
C ARG A 224 -9.25 12.58 -14.36
N PRO A 225 -9.20 13.53 -13.41
CA PRO A 225 -9.42 13.23 -12.00
C PRO A 225 -10.78 12.55 -11.84
N ARG A 226 -10.81 11.42 -11.13
CA ARG A 226 -12.03 10.74 -10.71
C ARG A 226 -12.13 10.84 -9.20
N VAL A 227 -13.28 11.33 -8.74
CA VAL A 227 -13.61 11.59 -7.35
C VAL A 227 -14.51 10.46 -6.89
N PHE A 228 -14.10 9.73 -5.86
CA PHE A 228 -14.95 8.76 -5.17
C PHE A 228 -15.55 9.45 -3.93
N LEU A 229 -16.87 9.34 -3.76
CA LEU A 229 -17.58 9.87 -2.60
C LEU A 229 -18.35 8.71 -1.96
N ALA A 230 -17.91 8.30 -0.77
CA ALA A 230 -18.67 7.39 0.09
C ALA A 230 -19.43 8.22 1.12
N LEU A 231 -20.76 8.12 1.12
CA LEU A 231 -21.65 8.70 2.12
C LEU A 231 -22.25 7.56 2.94
N GLU A 232 -22.04 7.59 4.24
CA GLU A 232 -22.64 6.63 5.16
C GLU A 232 -23.41 7.39 6.23
N ARG A 233 -24.63 6.94 6.52
CA ARG A 233 -25.53 7.51 7.52
C ARG A 233 -25.66 6.46 8.61
N ASP A 234 -25.12 6.76 9.79
CA ASP A 234 -25.23 5.85 10.93
C ASP A 234 -26.71 5.67 11.28
N GLY A 235 -27.15 4.41 11.37
CA GLY A 235 -28.46 3.99 11.85
C GLY A 235 -28.32 3.27 13.17
#